data_AF-A0A6M0FZW4-F1
#
_entry.id   AF-A0A6M0FZW4-F1
#
_cell.length_a   1.000
_cell.length_b   1.000
_cell.length_c   1.000
_cell.angle_alpha   90.00
_cell.angle_beta   90.00
_cell.angle_gamma   90.00
#
_symmetry.space_group_name_H-M   'P 1'
#
loop_
_entity.id
_entity.type
_entity.pdbx_description
1 polymer ?
#
loop_
_entity_poly.entity_id
_entity_poly.type
_entity_poly.pdbx_seq_one_letter_code
_entity_poly.pdbx_strand_id
1 'polypeptide(L)' 'MQIKAIKRGQTLETWGNLDIPDGQVVSIEILEPRISQEKGKFGDSLEDFRSKYNIAELDLDIEAIFTDVRNKSLGREVVL' A
#
# COMPACT_ATOMS: atom_id res chain seq x y z
N MET A 1 -3.50 -14.39 24.22
CA MET A 1 -4.50 -13.43 23.72
C MET A 1 -3.84 -12.55 22.68
N GLN A 2 -4.47 -12.30 21.52
CA GLN A 2 -3.96 -11.37 20.51
C GLN A 2 -4.82 -10.11 20.53
N ILE A 3 -4.21 -8.96 20.82
CA ILE A 3 -4.89 -7.66 20.88
C ILE A 3 -4.31 -6.76 19.81
N LYS A 4 -5.18 -6.01 19.14
CA LYS A 4 -4.76 -4.93 18.24
C LYS A 4 -4.64 -3.64 19.04
N ALA A 5 -3.49 -3.00 18.92
CA ALA A 5 -3.22 -1.69 19.52
C ALA A 5 -2.57 -0.77 18.49
N ILE A 6 -2.78 0.53 18.63
CA ILE A 6 -2.13 1.57 17.81
C ILE A 6 -1.08 2.30 18.64
N LYS A 7 0.12 2.47 18.08
CA LYS A 7 1.17 3.28 18.69
C LYS A 7 0.88 4.76 18.45
N ARG A 8 0.80 5.54 19.54
CA ARG A 8 0.76 7.01 19.50
C ARG A 8 1.85 7.58 20.41
N GLY A 9 2.85 8.22 19.80
CA GLY A 9 4.02 8.69 20.54
C GLY A 9 4.74 7.52 21.23
N GLN A 10 4.77 7.55 22.56
CA GLN A 10 5.36 6.51 23.42
C GLN A 10 4.31 5.57 24.04
N THR A 11 3.03 5.69 23.67
CA THR A 11 1.92 4.94 24.24
C THR A 11 1.34 3.95 23.22
N LEU A 12 0.80 2.82 23.70
CA LEU A 12 -0.02 1.90 22.93
C LEU A 12 -1.48 2.03 23.36
N GLU A 13 -2.37 2.34 22.43
CA GLU A 13 -3.81 2.44 22.66
C GLU A 13 -4.51 1.17 22.13
N THR A 14 -5.25 0.46 22.99
CA THR A 14 -6.05 -0.72 22.61
C THR A 14 -7.47 -0.29 22.21
N TRP A 15 -8.13 -1.07 21.34
CA TRP A 15 -9.53 -0.80 20.92
C TRP A 15 -10.59 -1.26 21.93
N GLY A 16 -10.21 -1.64 23.14
CA GLY A 16 -11.13 -2.10 24.18
C GLY A 16 -10.46 -2.36 25.52
N ASN A 17 -11.28 -2.70 26.52
CA ASN A 17 -10.82 -3.03 27.85
C ASN A 17 -10.00 -4.32 27.85
N LEU A 18 -8.90 -4.29 28.59
CA LEU A 18 -7.99 -5.40 28.73
C LEU A 18 -8.28 -6.10 30.06
N ASP A 19 -8.85 -7.30 29.99
CA ASP A 19 -9.14 -8.11 31.18
C ASP A 19 -7.89 -8.91 31.58
N ILE A 20 -6.93 -8.22 32.20
CA ILE A 20 -5.69 -8.80 32.74
C ILE A 20 -5.60 -8.46 34.23
N PRO A 21 -5.35 -9.47 35.10
CA PRO A 21 -5.15 -9.27 36.54
C PRO A 21 -4.07 -8.24 36.88
N ASP A 22 -4.31 -7.50 37.97
CA ASP A 22 -3.33 -6.56 38.52
C ASP A 22 -2.02 -7.27 38.90
N GLY A 23 -0.89 -6.66 38.53
CA GLY A 23 0.45 -7.17 38.80
C GLY A 23 0.96 -8.22 37.80
N GLN A 24 0.19 -8.56 36.76
CA GLN A 24 0.64 -9.49 35.73
C GLN A 24 1.56 -8.81 34.71
N VAL A 25 2.70 -9.45 34.42
CA VAL A 25 3.65 -8.99 33.38
C VAL A 25 3.10 -9.35 32.01
N VAL A 26 3.06 -8.36 31.10
CA VAL A 26 2.60 -8.52 29.72
C VAL A 26 3.77 -8.27 28.77
N SER A 27 4.10 -9.25 27.94
CA SER A 27 5.08 -9.11 26.87
C SER A 27 4.40 -8.61 25.59
N ILE A 28 4.98 -7.58 24.97
CA ILE A 28 4.48 -7.02 23.72
C ILE A 28 5.35 -7.53 22.58
N GLU A 29 4.72 -8.21 21.62
CA GLU A 29 5.36 -8.61 20.37
C GLU A 29 4.76 -7.79 19.23
N ILE A 30 5.62 -7.07 18.50
CA ILE A 30 5.20 -6.43 17.25
C ILE A 30 5.23 -7.53 16.19
N LEU A 31 4.05 -8.06 15.89
CA LEU A 31 3.88 -8.85 14.68
C LEU A 31 4.06 -7.88 13.53
N GLU A 32 5.22 -7.91 12.88
CA GLU A 32 5.33 -7.31 11.56
C GLU A 32 4.15 -7.85 10.76
N PRO A 33 3.34 -7.00 10.11
CA PRO A 33 2.45 -7.52 9.11
C PRO A 33 3.36 -8.39 8.25
N ARG A 34 2.91 -9.60 7.93
CA ARG A 34 3.38 -10.20 6.70
C ARG A 34 3.00 -9.16 5.65
N ILE A 35 3.87 -8.18 5.40
CA ILE A 35 3.94 -7.49 4.13
C ILE A 35 4.07 -8.68 3.24
N SER A 36 2.92 -9.05 2.67
CA SER A 36 2.76 -10.32 2.03
C SER A 36 3.98 -10.46 1.17
N GLN A 37 4.84 -11.43 1.48
CA GLN A 37 5.90 -11.84 0.58
C GLN A 37 5.27 -12.49 -0.66
N GLU A 38 4.00 -12.21 -0.97
CA GLU A 38 3.60 -11.83 -2.31
C GLU A 38 4.51 -10.70 -2.81
N LYS A 39 5.76 -11.07 -3.14
CA LYS A 39 6.49 -10.52 -4.28
C LYS A 39 5.42 -10.25 -5.33
N GLY A 40 5.20 -8.95 -5.58
CA GLY A 40 3.95 -8.46 -6.13
C GLY A 40 3.57 -9.21 -7.39
N LYS A 41 2.53 -10.06 -7.29
CA LYS A 41 1.84 -10.67 -8.43
C LYS A 41 1.19 -9.62 -9.34
N PHE A 42 1.33 -8.34 -9.01
CA PHE A 42 0.87 -7.23 -9.84
C PHE A 42 1.51 -7.27 -11.22
N GLY A 43 2.83 -7.52 -11.32
CA GLY A 43 3.52 -7.64 -12.61
C GLY A 43 2.93 -8.76 -13.46
N ASP A 44 2.83 -9.96 -12.87
CA ASP A 44 2.29 -11.15 -13.53
C ASP A 44 0.81 -10.95 -13.93
N SER A 45 -0.02 -10.39 -13.04
CA SER A 45 -1.43 -10.11 -13.32
C SER A 45 -1.61 -9.04 -14.41
N LEU A 46 -0.69 -8.07 -14.49
CA LEU A 46 -0.69 -7.04 -15.53
C LEU A 46 -0.28 -7.62 -16.88
N GLU A 47 0.67 -8.55 -16.91
CA GLU A 47 1.07 -9.28 -18.12
C GLU A 47 -0.05 -10.18 -18.64
N ASP A 48 -0.71 -10.93 -17.75
CA ASP A 48 -1.87 -11.76 -18.09
C ASP A 48 -3.01 -10.91 -18.65
N PHE A 49 -3.28 -9.75 -18.04
CA PHE A 49 -4.29 -8.80 -18.53
C PHE A 49 -3.94 -8.29 -19.93
N ARG A 50 -2.69 -7.85 -20.16
CA ARG A 50 -2.23 -7.37 -21.47
C ARG A 50 -2.34 -8.42 -22.56
N SER A 51 -1.99 -9.66 -22.23
CA SER A 51 -2.06 -10.80 -23.15
C SER A 51 -3.51 -11.17 -23.47
N LYS A 52 -4.37 -11.26 -22.46
CA LYS A 52 -5.79 -11.64 -22.61
C LYS A 52 -6.56 -10.69 -23.53
N TYR A 53 -6.31 -9.39 -23.41
CA TYR A 53 -6.98 -8.36 -24.23
C TYR A 53 -6.16 -7.93 -25.45
N ASN A 54 -5.03 -8.60 -25.68
CA ASN A 54 -4.14 -8.35 -26.79
C ASN A 54 -3.82 -6.86 -27.00
N ILE A 55 -3.54 -6.17 -25.88
CA ILE A 55 -3.45 -4.71 -25.83
C ILE A 55 -2.34 -4.19 -26.76
N ALA A 56 -1.30 -5.00 -27.01
CA ALA A 56 -0.21 -4.66 -27.92
C ALA A 56 -0.64 -4.55 -29.39
N GLU A 57 -1.73 -5.23 -29.80
CA GLU A 57 -2.28 -5.13 -31.16
C GLU A 57 -3.44 -4.13 -31.25
N LEU A 58 -3.87 -3.56 -30.12
CA LEU A 58 -4.82 -2.46 -30.15
C LEU A 58 -4.07 -1.21 -30.64
N ASP A 59 -4.55 -0.61 -31.74
CA ASP A 59 -4.08 0.66 -32.26
C ASP A 59 -4.55 1.82 -31.36
N LEU A 60 -4.04 1.84 -30.14
CA LEU A 60 -4.37 2.84 -29.13
C LEU A 60 -3.47 4.05 -29.31
N ASP A 61 -4.06 5.16 -29.72
CA ASP A 61 -3.40 6.45 -29.64
C ASP A 61 -3.33 6.89 -28.16
N ILE A 62 -2.22 6.52 -27.52
CA ILE A 62 -1.93 6.84 -26.12
C ILE A 62 -1.95 8.36 -25.88
N GLU A 63 -1.50 9.15 -26.85
CA GLU A 63 -1.47 10.60 -26.73
C GLU A 63 -2.91 11.18 -26.78
N ALA A 64 -3.78 10.64 -27.63
CA ALA A 64 -5.20 11.02 -27.63
C ALA A 64 -5.91 10.64 -26.34
N ILE A 65 -5.65 9.45 -25.79
CA ILE A 65 -6.36 8.94 -24.60
C ILE A 65 -5.95 9.67 -23.32
N PHE A 66 -4.67 10.03 -23.16
CA PHE A 66 -4.13 10.57 -21.91
C PHE A 66 -3.82 12.07 -21.94
N THR A 67 -4.22 12.78 -22.98
CA THR A 67 -3.91 14.21 -23.13
C THR A 67 -4.40 15.05 -21.95
N ASP A 68 -5.58 14.74 -21.39
CA ASP A 68 -6.17 15.50 -20.28
C ASP A 68 -5.72 15.03 -18.89
N VAL A 69 -5.05 13.87 -18.82
CA VAL A 69 -4.57 13.29 -17.55
C VAL A 69 -3.15 13.76 -17.22
N ARG A 70 -2.33 13.99 -18.25
CA ARG A 70 -0.95 14.46 -18.06
C ARG A 70 -0.92 15.98 -17.96
N ASN A 71 -0.42 16.49 -16.84
CA ASN A 71 -0.08 17.91 -16.76
C ASN A 71 1.11 18.18 -17.70
N LYS A 72 0.85 18.86 -18.82
CA LYS A 72 1.85 19.26 -19.82
C LYS A 72 2.51 20.60 -19.49
N SER A 73 2.18 21.23 -18.36
CA SER A 73 2.82 22.48 -17.96
C SER A 73 4.31 22.26 -17.75
N LEU A 74 5.14 23.13 -18.34
CA LEU A 74 6.56 23.21 -17.99
C LEU A 74 6.64 23.35 -16.46
N GLY A 75 7.43 22.48 -15.84
CA GLY A 75 7.64 22.52 -14.39
C GLY A 75 8.20 23.89 -13.97
N ARG A 76 8.16 24.17 -12.67
CA ARG A 76 8.72 25.42 -12.14
C ARG A 76 10.23 25.44 -12.39
N GLU A 77 10.74 26.51 -12.98
CA GLU A 77 12.19 26.75 -13.02
C GLU A 77 12.71 26.91 -11.58
N VAL A 78 13.60 26.01 -11.18
CA VAL A 78 14.30 26.08 -9.90
C VAL A 78 15.63 26.76 -10.17
N VAL A 79 15.79 28.00 -9.71
CA VAL A 79 17.09 28.66 -9.65
C VAL A 79 17.86 28.02 -8.50
N LEU A 80 18.96 27.34 -8.83
CA LEU A 80 19.88 26.72 -7.88
C LEU A 80 20.72 27.76 -7.14
#